data_AF-A0A8S0SDF5-F1
#
_entry.id   AF-A0A8S0SDF5-F1
#
_cell.length_a   1.000
_cell.length_b   1.000
_cell.length_c   1.000
_cell.angle_alpha   90.00
_cell.angle_beta   90.00
_cell.angle_gamma   90.00
#
_symmetry.space_group_name_H-M   'P 1'
#
loop_
_entity.id
_entity.type
_entity.pdbx_description
1 polymer ?
#
loop_
_entity_poly.entity_id
_entity_poly.type
_entity_poly.pdbx_seq_one_letter_code
_entity_poly.pdbx_strand_id
1 'polypeptide(L)'
;DVFSGKVTVIYNAKEAISGLKIPIVNDSKGILPSESTLVWAEVSKNILQKCWAKAKEAKTCIEERQRELAREAKLKGESWIPKHFTISHSKESGWDCLPNQKFVCSAPIIVPPVESHDGGECN
;
A
#
# COMPACT_ATOMS: atom_id res chain seq x y z
N ASP A 1 -16.30 -28.46 21.73
CA ASP A 1 -17.41 -28.83 22.62
C ASP A 1 -16.89 -28.78 24.05
N VAL A 2 -17.45 -27.88 24.86
CA VAL A 2 -16.93 -27.59 26.22
C VAL A 2 -17.16 -28.79 27.15
N PHE A 3 -18.07 -29.68 26.78
CA PHE A 3 -18.43 -30.89 27.54
C PHE A 3 -17.58 -32.12 27.17
N SER A 4 -17.19 -32.31 25.91
CA SER A 4 -16.33 -33.43 25.47
C SER A 4 -14.84 -33.08 25.34
N GLY A 5 -14.45 -31.81 25.51
CA GLY A 5 -13.06 -31.36 25.31
C GLY A 5 -12.60 -31.40 23.85
N LYS A 6 -13.49 -31.70 22.89
CA LYS A 6 -13.16 -31.76 21.47
C LYS A 6 -12.88 -30.36 20.94
N VAL A 7 -11.64 -30.15 20.49
CA VAL A 7 -11.17 -28.93 19.82
C VAL A 7 -11.20 -29.14 18.31
N THR A 8 -11.75 -28.18 17.58
CA THR A 8 -11.72 -28.13 16.12
C THR A 8 -11.05 -26.83 15.69
N VAL A 9 -10.10 -26.92 14.77
CA VAL A 9 -9.45 -25.74 14.20
C VAL A 9 -10.43 -25.07 13.22
N ILE A 10 -10.78 -23.80 13.48
CA ILE A 10 -11.67 -23.01 12.61
C ILE A 10 -10.91 -22.29 11.48
N TYR A 11 -9.62 -22.02 11.67
CA TYR A 11 -8.77 -21.37 10.68
C TYR A 11 -7.28 -21.65 10.97
N ASN A 12 -6.54 -22.00 9.93
CA ASN A 12 -5.10 -22.20 9.97
C ASN A 12 -4.42 -21.14 9.07
N ALA A 13 -3.94 -20.06 9.67
CA ALA A 13 -3.31 -18.97 8.93
C ALA A 13 -2.08 -19.44 8.15
N LYS A 14 -1.28 -20.34 8.72
CA LYS A 14 -0.07 -20.87 8.09
C LYS A 14 -0.40 -21.61 6.80
N GLU A 15 -1.42 -22.47 6.84
CA GLU A 15 -1.91 -23.18 5.66
C GLU A 15 -2.50 -22.20 4.64
N ALA A 16 -3.34 -21.27 5.08
CA ALA A 16 -4.01 -20.30 4.23
C ALA A 16 -3.02 -19.39 3.45
N ILE A 17 -1.88 -19.03 4.05
CA ILE A 17 -0.89 -18.16 3.38
C ILE A 17 0.20 -18.92 2.64
N SER A 18 0.38 -20.22 2.90
CA SER A 18 1.51 -21.01 2.37
C SER A 18 1.57 -21.08 0.83
N GLY A 19 0.41 -21.01 0.16
CA GLY A 19 0.29 -21.02 -1.29
C GLY A 19 0.07 -19.66 -1.94
N LEU A 20 -0.01 -18.57 -1.16
CA LEU A 20 -0.31 -17.25 -1.72
C LEU A 20 0.91 -16.68 -2.45
N LYS A 21 0.67 -16.26 -3.70
CA LYS A 21 1.66 -15.52 -4.49
C LYS A 21 1.50 -14.04 -4.23
N ILE A 22 2.63 -13.35 -4.05
CA ILE A 22 2.65 -11.92 -3.82
C ILE A 22 2.25 -11.24 -5.13
N PRO A 23 1.17 -10.46 -5.15
CA PRO A 23 0.78 -9.71 -6.34
C PRO A 23 1.86 -8.68 -6.69
N ILE A 24 2.11 -8.50 -7.99
CA ILE A 24 3.06 -7.51 -8.51
C ILE A 24 2.32 -6.43 -9.30
N VAL A 25 2.89 -5.23 -9.33
CA VAL A 25 2.37 -4.17 -10.20
C VAL A 25 2.90 -4.39 -11.62
N ASN A 26 2.00 -4.64 -12.57
CA ASN A 26 2.34 -5.06 -13.94
C ASN A 26 2.84 -3.90 -14.80
N ASP A 27 2.20 -2.73 -14.69
CA ASP A 27 2.53 -1.55 -15.49
C ASP A 27 3.08 -0.43 -14.61
N SER A 28 4.40 -0.33 -14.52
CA SER A 28 5.07 0.75 -13.79
C SER A 28 4.88 2.13 -14.43
N LYS A 29 4.52 2.21 -15.72
CA LYS A 29 4.28 3.48 -16.42
C LYS A 29 2.86 4.01 -16.21
N GLY A 30 1.91 3.11 -15.91
CA GLY A 30 0.52 3.44 -15.57
C GLY A 30 0.31 3.91 -14.13
N ILE A 31 1.34 3.86 -13.28
CA ILE A 31 1.26 4.30 -11.88
C ILE A 31 1.45 5.82 -11.80
N LEU A 32 0.55 6.52 -11.11
CA LEU A 32 0.71 7.96 -10.89
C LEU A 32 1.92 8.23 -9.98
N PRO A 33 2.66 9.33 -10.18
CA PRO A 33 3.80 9.71 -9.32
C PRO A 33 3.46 9.88 -7.84
N SER A 34 2.18 10.09 -7.51
CA SER A 34 1.67 10.22 -6.13
C SER A 34 1.35 8.88 -5.46
N GLU A 35 1.42 7.76 -6.18
CA GLU A 35 1.11 6.44 -5.63
C GLU A 35 2.23 5.95 -4.72
N SER A 36 1.83 5.25 -3.65
CA SER A 36 2.72 4.83 -2.57
C SER A 36 3.94 4.03 -3.06
N THR A 37 3.73 3.11 -4.01
CA THR A 37 4.79 2.27 -4.60
C THR A 37 5.93 3.10 -5.19
N LEU A 38 5.62 4.24 -5.84
CA LEU A 38 6.61 5.12 -6.44
C LEU A 38 7.19 6.10 -5.42
N VAL A 39 6.32 6.75 -4.63
CA VAL A 39 6.74 7.72 -3.61
C VAL A 39 7.72 7.11 -2.61
N TRP A 40 7.46 5.88 -2.17
CA TRP A 40 8.28 5.18 -1.17
C TRP A 40 9.28 4.18 -1.76
N ALA A 41 9.46 4.15 -3.09
CA ALA A 41 10.30 3.17 -3.77
C ALA A 41 11.74 3.16 -3.24
N GLU A 42 12.36 4.34 -3.15
CA GLU A 42 13.76 4.47 -2.72
C GLU A 42 13.93 4.14 -1.23
N VAL A 43 12.99 4.58 -0.38
CA VAL A 43 12.99 4.24 1.05
C VAL A 43 12.91 2.72 1.22
N SER A 44 11.96 2.08 0.53
CA SER A 44 11.74 0.63 0.58
C SER A 44 12.96 -0.14 0.08
N LYS A 45 13.57 0.29 -1.04
CA LYS A 45 14.81 -0.28 -1.57
C LYS A 45 15.94 -0.24 -0.54
N ASN A 46 16.16 0.91 0.11
CA ASN A 46 17.21 1.06 1.11
C ASN A 46 16.94 0.25 2.37
N ILE A 47 15.67 0.10 2.80
CA ILE A 47 15.29 -0.77 3.91
C ILE A 47 15.59 -2.24 3.60
N LEU A 48 15.23 -2.72 2.40
CA LEU A 48 15.52 -4.10 1.98
C LEU A 48 17.03 -4.38 1.92
N GLN A 49 17.82 -3.37 1.56
CA GLN A 49 19.29 -3.43 1.58
C GLN A 49 19.90 -3.21 2.97
N LYS A 50 19.08 -2.96 4.01
CA LYS A 50 19.51 -2.60 5.38
C LYS A 50 20.41 -1.36 5.44
N CYS A 51 20.30 -0.47 4.44
CA CYS A 51 21.00 0.81 4.35
C CYS A 51 20.24 1.90 5.11
N TRP A 52 20.22 1.82 6.45
CA TRP A 52 19.39 2.69 7.29
C TRP A 52 19.63 4.20 7.12
N ALA A 53 20.89 4.61 6.91
CA ALA A 53 21.23 6.01 6.68
C ALA A 53 20.56 6.55 5.40
N LYS A 54 20.66 5.79 4.30
CA LYS A 54 20.04 6.15 3.02
C LYS A 54 18.51 6.09 3.09
N ALA A 55 17.95 5.11 3.80
CA ALA A 55 16.50 5.02 4.01
C ALA A 55 15.98 6.25 4.76
N LYS A 56 16.71 6.70 5.81
CA LYS A 56 16.38 7.90 6.57
C LYS A 56 16.45 9.16 5.71
N GLU A 57 17.52 9.31 4.94
CA GLU A 57 17.71 10.45 4.03
C GLU A 57 16.59 10.55 2.99
N ALA A 58 16.29 9.45 2.29
CA ALA A 58 15.21 9.40 1.31
C ALA A 58 13.84 9.72 1.95
N LYS A 59 13.56 9.18 3.14
CA LYS A 59 12.34 9.48 3.91
C LYS A 59 12.25 10.97 4.24
N THR A 60 13.32 11.54 4.78
CA THR A 60 13.38 12.97 5.12
C THR A 60 13.14 13.83 3.88
N CYS A 61 13.76 13.51 2.74
CA CYS A 61 13.55 14.26 1.49
C CYS A 61 12.07 14.29 1.09
N ILE A 62 11.35 13.17 1.17
CA ILE A 62 9.92 13.08 0.84
C ILE A 62 9.10 13.94 1.80
N GLU A 63 9.32 13.80 3.10
CA GLU A 63 8.53 14.49 4.14
C GLU A 63 8.77 16.00 4.15
N GLU A 64 10.01 16.45 3.98
CA GLU A 64 10.32 17.89 3.89
C GLU A 64 9.68 18.52 2.65
N ARG A 65 9.71 17.83 1.50
CA ARG A 65 9.04 18.31 0.29
C ARG A 65 7.54 18.47 0.49
N GLN A 66 6.87 17.49 1.13
CA GLN A 66 5.45 17.60 1.43
C GLN A 66 5.16 18.74 2.43
N ARG A 67 6.05 18.97 3.39
CA ARG A 67 5.93 20.09 4.33
C ARG A 67 6.03 21.44 3.63
N GLU A 68 6.93 21.58 2.65
CA GLU A 68 7.03 22.81 1.85
C GLU A 68 5.75 23.05 1.04
N LEU A 69 5.26 22.05 0.32
CA LEU A 69 4.01 22.16 -0.43
C LEU A 69 2.82 22.56 0.46
N ALA A 70 2.75 22.03 1.68
CA ALA A 70 1.73 22.41 2.65
C ALA A 70 1.88 23.87 3.12
N ARG A 71 3.12 24.36 3.32
CA ARG A 71 3.37 25.78 3.63
C ARG A 71 2.94 26.68 2.47
N GLU A 72 3.32 26.35 1.24
CA GLU A 72 2.93 27.11 0.04
C GLU A 72 1.41 27.17 -0.15
N ALA A 73 0.72 26.04 -0.03
CA ALA A 73 -0.74 25.98 -0.14
C ALA A 73 -1.41 26.87 0.93
N LYS A 74 -0.92 26.78 2.17
CA LYS A 74 -1.41 27.63 3.26
C LYS A 74 -1.21 29.13 2.99
N LEU A 75 -0.07 29.52 2.43
CA LEU A 75 0.20 30.92 2.06
C LEU A 75 -0.75 31.41 0.94
N LYS A 76 -1.16 30.52 0.04
CA LYS A 76 -2.15 30.79 -1.02
C LYS A 76 -3.60 30.73 -0.54
N GLY A 77 -3.84 30.31 0.71
CA GLY A 77 -5.19 30.06 1.23
C GLY A 77 -5.86 28.81 0.63
N GLU A 78 -5.09 27.92 0.02
CA GLU A 78 -5.56 26.67 -0.56
C GLU A 78 -5.65 25.59 0.53
N SER A 79 -6.77 24.89 0.60
CA SER A 79 -6.94 23.70 1.44
C SER A 79 -6.64 22.43 0.64
N TRP A 80 -6.05 21.44 1.31
CA TRP A 80 -5.89 20.12 0.71
C TRP A 80 -7.25 19.42 0.61
N ILE A 81 -7.58 18.90 -0.57
CA ILE A 81 -8.83 18.20 -0.86
C ILE A 81 -8.48 16.77 -1.32
N PRO A 82 -9.08 15.71 -0.74
CA PRO A 82 -8.85 14.34 -1.19
C PRO A 82 -9.30 14.14 -2.64
N LYS A 83 -8.50 13.41 -3.41
CA LYS A 83 -8.75 13.21 -4.85
C LYS A 83 -9.93 12.28 -5.15
N HIS A 84 -10.10 11.22 -4.36
CA HIS A 84 -11.05 10.14 -4.63
C HIS A 84 -12.25 10.11 -3.69
N PHE A 85 -12.26 10.95 -2.67
CA PHE A 85 -13.30 10.98 -1.65
C PHE A 85 -13.74 12.41 -1.36
N THR A 86 -15.02 12.56 -1.06
CA THR A 86 -15.60 13.78 -0.50
C THR A 86 -15.75 13.56 0.99
N ILE A 87 -15.13 14.43 1.77
CA ILE A 87 -15.18 14.39 3.23
C ILE A 87 -16.01 15.57 3.70
N SER A 88 -17.01 15.30 4.54
CA SER A 88 -17.81 16.33 5.18
C SER A 88 -17.93 16.05 6.67
N HIS A 89 -18.19 17.09 7.46
CA HIS A 89 -18.38 16.96 8.90
C HIS A 89 -19.61 17.74 9.34
N SER A 90 -20.48 17.11 10.12
CA SER A 90 -21.61 17.77 10.80
C SER A 90 -21.51 17.55 12.31
N LYS A 91 -22.23 18.35 13.10
CA LYS A 91 -22.23 18.18 14.56
C LYS A 91 -23.04 16.95 14.98
N GLU A 92 -24.02 16.56 14.17
CA GLU A 92 -25.00 15.52 14.47
C GLU A 92 -24.52 14.13 14.03
N SER A 93 -23.91 14.03 12.84
CA SER A 93 -23.46 12.78 12.22
C SER A 93 -21.95 12.59 12.19
N GLY A 94 -21.17 13.57 12.67
CA GLY A 94 -19.71 13.49 12.69
C GLY A 94 -19.11 13.54 11.28
N TRP A 95 -18.06 12.75 11.05
CA TRP A 95 -17.38 12.67 9.75
C TRP A 95 -18.10 11.72 8.80
N ASP A 96 -18.42 12.22 7.61
CA ASP A 96 -18.89 11.42 6.49
C ASP A 96 -17.83 11.41 5.37
N CYS A 97 -17.66 10.26 4.73
CA CYS A 97 -16.67 10.02 3.69
C CYS A 97 -17.31 9.21 2.56
N LEU A 98 -17.57 9.89 1.45
CA LEU A 98 -18.21 9.31 0.28
C LEU A 98 -17.21 9.20 -0.87
N PRO A 99 -17.19 8.08 -1.62
CA PRO A 99 -16.35 7.99 -2.81
C PRO A 99 -16.86 8.94 -3.89
N ASN A 100 -15.95 9.66 -4.54
CA ASN A 100 -16.29 10.57 -5.65
C ASN A 100 -16.77 9.81 -6.89
N GLN A 101 -16.37 8.54 -7.02
CA GLN A 101 -16.71 7.66 -8.11
C GLN A 101 -17.29 6.35 -7.57
N LYS A 102 -18.41 5.90 -8.13
CA LYS A 102 -19.06 4.63 -7.72
C LYS A 102 -18.24 3.39 -8.09
N PHE A 103 -17.44 3.50 -9.15
CA PHE A 103 -16.59 2.43 -9.66
C PHE A 103 -15.19 2.97 -9.92
N VAL A 104 -14.18 2.13 -9.71
CA VAL A 104 -12.78 2.40 -10.04
C VAL A 104 -12.31 1.44 -11.12
N CYS A 105 -11.33 1.87 -11.92
CA CYS A 105 -10.68 0.98 -12.86
C CYS A 105 -10.02 -0.19 -12.13
N SER A 106 -9.89 -1.34 -12.82
CA SER A 106 -9.15 -2.48 -12.27
C SER A 106 -7.71 -2.06 -11.95
N ALA A 107 -7.22 -2.47 -10.78
CA ALA A 107 -5.85 -2.15 -10.37
C ALA A 107 -4.85 -2.80 -11.32
N PRO A 108 -3.68 -2.15 -11.58
CA PRO A 108 -2.63 -2.71 -12.42
C PRO A 108 -1.83 -3.80 -11.69
N ILE A 109 -2.51 -4.65 -10.92
CA ILE A 109 -1.92 -5.68 -10.07
C ILE A 109 -2.20 -7.04 -10.71
N ILE A 110 -1.17 -7.85 -10.90
CA ILE A 110 -1.28 -9.22 -11.38
C ILE A 110 -0.68 -10.18 -10.38
N VAL A 111 -1.19 -11.41 -10.36
CA VAL A 111 -0.57 -12.51 -9.63
C VAL A 111 0.37 -13.24 -10.60
N PRO A 112 1.69 -13.31 -10.33
CA PRO A 112 2.62 -14.00 -11.19
C PRO A 112 2.23 -15.47 -11.41
N PRO A 113 2.45 -16.05 -12.61
CA PRO A 113 2.28 -17.48 -12.84
C PRO A 113 3.20 -18.31 -11.93
N VAL A 114 2.85 -19.57 -11.71
CA VAL A 114 3.72 -20.51 -10.98
C VAL A 114 4.96 -20.78 -11.85
N GLU A 115 6.13 -20.36 -11.39
CA GLU A 115 7.40 -20.87 -11.95
C GLU A 115 7.45 -22.37 -11.69
N SER A 116 7.39 -23.17 -12.75
CA SER A 116 7.80 -24.57 -12.69
C SER A 116 9.30 -24.57 -12.42
N HIS A 117 9.68 -24.92 -11.19
CA HIS A 117 11.04 -25.35 -10.90
C HIS A 117 11.31 -26.62 -11.71
N ASP A 118 11.75 -26.47 -12.95
CA ASP A 118 12.47 -27.54 -13.62
C ASP A 118 13.77 -27.73 -12.83
N GLY A 119 13.86 -28.90 -12.21
CA GLY A 119 15.01 -29.34 -11.43
C GLY A 119 16.25 -29.44 -12.30
N GLY A 120 16.98 -28.33 -12.42
CA GLY A 120 18.37 -28.35 -12.84
C GLY A 120 19.23 -28.81 -11.68
N GLU A 121 19.52 -30.12 -11.63
CA GLU A 121 20.67 -30.64 -10.90
C GLU A 121 21.93 -29.92 -11.40
N CYS A 122 22.55 -29.12 -10.53
CA CYS A 122 23.92 -28.66 -10.73
C CYS A 122 24.85 -29.84 -10.40
N ASN A 123 25.42 -30.47 -11.43
CA ASN A 123 26.67 -31.21 -11.32
C ASN A 123 27.85 -30.23 -11.28
#